data_AF-A0A543PJP6-F1
#
_entry.id   AF-A0A543PJP6-F1
#
_cell.length_a   1.000
_cell.length_b   1.000
_cell.length_c   1.000
_cell.angle_alpha   90.00
_cell.angle_beta   90.00
_cell.angle_gamma   90.00
#
_symmetry.space_group_name_H-M   'P 1'
#
loop_
_entity.id
_entity.type
_entity.pdbx_description
1 polymer ?
#
loop_
_entity_poly.entity_id
_entity_poly.type
_entity_poly.pdbx_seq_one_letter_code
_entity_poly.pdbx_strand_id
1 'polypeptide(L)'
;MATEPELPPDVAGIAEHLARWARGYSNHLKWNEQAKFKADLMNARPRWCAVSPASFAAKLRHEGMREEDVAELVDWLTRAQAGRRLVPHSSYRSFVFNPPPNPAGAPLSDSDW
;
A
#
# COMPACT_ATOMS: atom_id res chain seq x y z
N MET A 1 -2.33 -14.59 22.80
CA MET A 1 -2.83 -14.07 21.51
C MET A 1 -1.63 -13.55 20.75
N ALA A 2 -1.32 -14.10 19.58
CA ALA A 2 -0.22 -13.61 18.77
C ALA A 2 -0.64 -12.25 18.21
N THR A 3 0.04 -11.19 18.64
CA THR A 3 -0.05 -9.87 18.01
C THR A 3 0.43 -10.02 16.58
N GLU A 4 -0.48 -9.96 15.61
CA GLU A 4 -0.09 -9.80 14.21
C GLU A 4 0.86 -8.59 14.13
N PRO A 5 2.00 -8.68 13.42
CA PRO A 5 2.92 -7.56 13.34
C PRO A 5 2.17 -6.38 12.73
N GLU A 6 2.08 -5.31 13.52
CA GLU A 6 1.38 -4.09 13.17
C GLU A 6 2.03 -3.49 11.92
N LEU A 7 1.21 -3.10 10.95
CA LEU A 7 1.70 -2.46 9.74
C LEU A 7 2.38 -1.14 10.10
N PRO A 8 3.47 -0.76 9.42
CA PRO A 8 4.00 0.59 9.51
C PRO A 8 2.88 1.63 9.34
N PRO A 9 2.85 2.72 10.13
CA PRO A 9 1.75 3.68 10.10
C PRO A 9 1.44 4.27 8.73
N ASP A 10 2.48 4.51 7.92
CA ASP A 10 2.34 4.99 6.54
C ASP A 10 1.64 3.95 5.63
N VAL A 11 2.01 2.68 5.75
CA VAL A 11 1.37 1.56 5.04
C VAL A 11 -0.07 1.35 5.49
N ALA A 12 -0.34 1.45 6.79
CA ALA A 12 -1.70 1.38 7.33
C ALA A 12 -2.59 2.50 6.74
N GLY A 13 -2.07 3.73 6.68
CA GLY A 13 -2.77 4.86 6.05
C GLY A 13 -3.04 4.66 4.56
N ILE A 14 -2.12 4.03 3.82
CA ILE A 14 -2.34 3.66 2.41
C ILE A 14 -3.44 2.60 2.29
N ALA A 15 -3.47 1.58 3.16
CA ALA A 15 -4.52 0.57 3.16
C ALA A 15 -5.91 1.19 3.40
N GLU A 16 -6.02 2.10 4.37
CA GLU A 16 -7.25 2.86 4.64
C GLU A 16 -7.68 3.72 3.46
N HIS A 17 -6.73 4.37 2.78
CA HIS A 17 -7.00 5.16 1.58
C HIS A 17 -7.60 4.30 0.46
N LEU A 18 -6.97 3.16 0.15
CA LEU A 18 -7.43 2.25 -0.89
C LEU A 18 -8.83 1.70 -0.58
N ALA A 19 -9.07 1.29 0.66
CA ALA A 19 -10.37 0.79 1.09
C ALA A 19 -11.46 1.88 1.05
N ARG A 20 -11.14 3.12 1.45
CA ARG A 20 -12.07 4.27 1.34
C ARG A 20 -12.49 4.50 -0.11
N TRP A 21 -11.56 4.45 -1.05
CA TRP A 21 -11.88 4.58 -2.47
C TRP A 21 -12.69 3.39 -2.98
N ALA A 22 -12.34 2.16 -2.64
CA ALA A 22 -13.13 0.99 -3.05
C ALA A 22 -14.59 1.10 -2.57
N ARG A 23 -14.82 1.41 -1.29
CA ARG A 23 -16.16 1.59 -0.69
C ARG A 23 -17.00 2.63 -1.43
N GLY A 24 -16.40 3.72 -1.90
CA GLY A 24 -17.08 4.78 -2.65
C GLY A 24 -17.58 4.39 -4.04
N TYR A 25 -17.19 3.22 -4.56
CA TYR A 25 -17.53 2.75 -5.91
C TYR A 25 -18.02 1.31 -5.90
N SER A 26 -19.13 1.06 -5.18
CA SER A 26 -19.74 -0.28 -5.11
C SER A 26 -18.77 -1.37 -4.61
N ASN A 27 -17.80 -0.98 -3.78
CA ASN A 27 -16.73 -1.85 -3.27
C ASN A 27 -15.82 -2.43 -4.37
N HIS A 28 -15.51 -1.61 -5.38
CA HIS A 28 -14.53 -1.91 -6.41
C HIS A 28 -13.41 -0.87 -6.42
N LEU A 29 -12.18 -1.34 -6.30
CA LEU A 29 -11.03 -0.45 -6.45
C LEU A 29 -10.94 0.06 -7.89
N LYS A 30 -10.98 1.38 -8.05
CA LYS A 30 -10.87 2.01 -9.37
C LYS A 30 -9.50 1.77 -9.99
N TRP A 31 -9.49 1.66 -11.33
CA TRP A 31 -8.26 1.47 -12.12
C TRP A 31 -7.17 2.53 -11.84
N ASN A 32 -7.54 3.76 -11.49
CA ASN A 32 -6.59 4.82 -11.17
C ASN A 32 -5.89 4.59 -9.82
N GLU A 33 -6.61 4.10 -8.81
CA GLU A 33 -6.02 3.73 -7.52
C GLU A 33 -5.14 2.48 -7.64
N GLN A 34 -5.54 1.51 -8.47
CA GLN A 34 -4.68 0.39 -8.85
C GLN A 34 -3.37 0.87 -9.51
N ALA A 35 -3.46 1.82 -10.45
CA ALA A 35 -2.29 2.36 -11.14
C ALA A 35 -1.35 3.12 -10.18
N LYS A 36 -1.91 3.93 -9.28
CA LYS A 36 -1.16 4.63 -8.22
C LYS A 36 -0.45 3.66 -7.28
N PHE A 37 -1.12 2.60 -6.85
CA PHE A 37 -0.53 1.60 -5.98
C PHE A 37 0.60 0.82 -6.66
N LYS A 38 0.43 0.40 -7.92
CA LYS A 38 1.53 -0.18 -8.71
C LYS A 38 2.72 0.76 -8.84
N ALA A 39 2.47 2.06 -9.06
CA ALA A 39 3.52 3.05 -9.15
C ALA A 39 4.26 3.21 -7.82
N ASP A 40 3.54 3.31 -6.71
CA ASP A 40 4.13 3.43 -5.38
C ASP A 40 4.95 2.19 -4.99
N LEU A 41 4.47 0.98 -5.30
CA LEU A 41 5.25 -0.25 -5.13
C LEU A 41 6.58 -0.23 -5.92
N MET A 42 6.63 0.45 -7.06
CA MET A 42 7.84 0.55 -7.88
C MET A 42 8.75 1.71 -7.45
N ASN A 43 8.17 2.83 -7.01
CA ASN A 43 8.89 4.06 -6.70
C ASN A 43 9.32 4.16 -5.22
N ALA A 44 8.61 3.49 -4.32
CA ALA A 44 8.81 3.50 -2.87
C ALA A 44 9.12 2.09 -2.32
N ARG A 45 9.83 1.25 -3.10
CA ARG A 45 10.16 -0.14 -2.75
C ARG A 45 10.65 -0.35 -1.30
N PRO A 46 11.51 0.50 -0.71
CA PRO A 46 11.95 0.33 0.67
C PRO A 46 10.80 0.29 1.69
N ARG A 47 9.73 1.09 1.50
CA ARG A 47 8.53 1.09 2.35
C ARG A 47 7.88 -0.30 2.40
N TRP A 48 7.82 -0.96 1.24
CA TRP A 48 7.07 -2.20 1.06
C TRP A 48 7.89 -3.45 1.34
N CYS A 49 9.22 -3.35 1.37
CA CYS A 49 10.11 -4.52 1.48
C CYS A 49 9.89 -5.31 2.77
N ALA A 50 9.68 -4.61 3.90
CA ALA A 50 9.48 -5.22 5.22
C ALA A 50 8.00 -5.50 5.56
N VAL A 51 7.06 -5.18 4.67
CA VAL A 51 5.62 -5.33 4.93
C VAL A 51 5.21 -6.78 4.80
N SER A 52 4.60 -7.34 5.84
CA SER A 52 3.95 -8.65 5.77
C SER A 52 2.71 -8.58 4.84
N PRO A 53 2.65 -9.38 3.75
CA PRO A 53 1.47 -9.42 2.90
C PRO A 53 0.21 -9.89 3.66
N ALA A 54 0.38 -10.75 4.66
CA ALA A 54 -0.71 -11.22 5.51
C ALA A 54 -1.27 -10.09 6.39
N SER A 55 -0.42 -9.30 7.04
CA SER A 55 -0.85 -8.14 7.84
C SER A 55 -1.52 -7.07 6.96
N PHE A 56 -0.99 -6.85 5.74
CA PHE A 56 -1.58 -5.94 4.77
C PHE A 56 -2.98 -6.39 4.35
N ALA A 57 -3.14 -7.68 4.04
CA ALA A 57 -4.44 -8.27 3.73
C ALA A 57 -5.42 -8.17 4.91
N ALA A 58 -4.98 -8.47 6.13
CA ALA A 58 -5.79 -8.38 7.34
C ALA A 58 -6.32 -6.95 7.55
N LYS A 59 -5.46 -5.93 7.38
CA LYS A 59 -5.87 -4.52 7.45
C LYS A 59 -6.89 -4.16 6.37
N LEU A 60 -6.66 -4.52 5.11
CA LEU A 60 -7.62 -4.21 4.04
C LEU A 60 -9.00 -4.87 4.27
N ARG A 61 -9.01 -6.12 4.78
CA ARG A 61 -10.25 -6.81 5.18
C ARG A 61 -10.94 -6.15 6.37
N HIS A 62 -10.17 -5.72 7.38
CA HIS A 62 -10.70 -4.95 8.50
C HIS A 62 -11.35 -3.65 8.01
N GLU A 63 -10.77 -3.02 6.99
CA GLU A 63 -11.37 -1.89 6.28
C GLU A 63 -12.48 -2.29 5.29
N GLY A 64 -13.05 -3.50 5.40
CA GLY A 64 -14.24 -3.92 4.64
C GLY A 64 -14.04 -4.01 3.12
N MET A 65 -12.79 -4.05 2.65
CA MET A 65 -12.49 -4.21 1.23
C MET A 65 -12.89 -5.61 0.75
N ARG A 66 -13.40 -5.70 -0.48
CA ARG A 66 -13.80 -6.97 -1.08
C ARG A 66 -12.59 -7.89 -1.29
N GLU A 67 -12.78 -9.18 -1.05
CA GLU A 67 -11.69 -10.17 -1.10
C GLU A 67 -10.95 -10.20 -2.44
N GLU A 68 -11.65 -9.98 -3.56
CA GLU A 68 -11.03 -9.91 -4.89
C GLU A 68 -10.01 -8.76 -5.00
N ASP A 69 -10.36 -7.57 -4.51
CA ASP A 69 -9.45 -6.43 -4.53
C ASP A 69 -8.30 -6.63 -3.53
N VAL A 70 -8.58 -7.24 -2.37
CA VAL A 70 -7.55 -7.62 -1.39
C VAL A 70 -6.53 -8.57 -2.02
N ALA A 71 -7.01 -9.63 -2.68
CA ALA A 71 -6.15 -10.62 -3.32
C ALA A 71 -5.29 -9.98 -4.42
N GLU A 72 -5.86 -9.08 -5.22
CA GLU A 72 -5.14 -8.37 -6.28
C GLU A 72 -4.04 -7.45 -5.73
N LEU A 73 -4.34 -6.65 -4.70
CA LEU A 73 -3.37 -5.78 -4.04
C LEU A 73 -2.22 -6.58 -3.41
N VAL A 74 -2.54 -7.71 -2.78
CA VAL A 74 -1.56 -8.61 -2.16
C VAL A 74 -0.68 -9.29 -3.22
N ASP A 75 -1.23 -9.75 -4.36
CA ASP A 75 -0.43 -10.29 -5.47
C ASP A 75 0.61 -9.27 -5.94
N TRP A 76 0.20 -8.02 -6.14
CA TRP A 76 1.11 -6.97 -6.58
C TRP A 76 2.20 -6.67 -5.56
N LEU A 77 1.85 -6.60 -4.27
CA LEU A 77 2.84 -6.44 -3.19
C LEU A 77 3.86 -7.58 -3.22
N THR A 78 3.41 -8.83 -3.24
CA THR A 78 4.30 -10.01 -3.27
C THR A 78 5.19 -10.03 -4.50
N ARG A 79 4.66 -9.67 -5.67
CA ARG A 79 5.45 -9.58 -6.92
C ARG A 79 6.49 -8.47 -6.83
N ALA A 80 6.16 -7.31 -6.29
CA ALA A 80 7.10 -6.21 -6.11
C ALA A 80 8.22 -6.60 -5.14
N GLN A 81 7.89 -7.26 -4.02
CA GLN A 81 8.86 -7.79 -3.06
C GLN A 81 9.77 -8.87 -3.67
N ALA A 82 9.24 -9.70 -4.57
CA ALA A 82 10.02 -10.66 -5.35
C ALA A 82 10.87 -10.01 -6.47
N GLY A 83 10.98 -8.67 -6.50
CA GLY A 83 11.77 -7.93 -7.47
C GLY A 83 11.13 -7.80 -8.86
N ARG A 84 9.88 -8.26 -9.04
CA ARG A 84 9.19 -8.16 -10.34
C ARG A 84 8.76 -6.73 -10.61
N ARG A 85 8.81 -6.34 -11.88
CA ARG A 85 8.32 -5.04 -12.33
C ARG A 85 6.81 -5.06 -12.49
N LEU A 86 6.13 -4.09 -11.89
CA LEU A 86 4.74 -3.75 -12.16
C LEU A 86 4.70 -2.58 -13.13
N VAL A 87 3.73 -2.59 -14.05
CA VAL A 87 3.57 -1.52 -15.05
C VAL A 87 2.33 -0.69 -14.67
N PRO A 88 2.52 0.46 -14.01
CA PRO A 88 1.42 1.40 -13.78
C PRO A 88 1.03 2.08 -15.10
N HIS A 89 -0.18 2.62 -15.16
CA HIS A 89 -0.59 3.48 -16.26
C HIS A 89 0.34 4.70 -16.38
N SER A 90 0.61 5.15 -17.61
CA SER A 90 1.64 6.16 -17.90
C SER A 90 1.47 7.48 -17.15
N SER A 91 0.21 7.91 -16.93
CA SER A 91 -0.15 9.12 -16.17
C SER A 91 0.21 9.05 -14.69
N TYR A 92 0.43 7.86 -14.13
CA TYR A 92 0.72 7.66 -12.70
C TYR A 92 2.13 7.10 -12.45
N ARG A 93 2.97 6.94 -13.49
CA ARG A 93 4.26 6.23 -13.37
C ARG A 93 5.21 6.75 -12.28
N SER A 94 5.13 8.03 -11.94
CA SER A 94 5.96 8.69 -10.93
C SER A 94 5.23 8.93 -9.61
N PHE A 95 4.03 8.36 -9.44
CA PHE A 95 3.22 8.55 -8.24
C PHE A 95 3.86 7.84 -7.04
N VAL A 96 3.76 8.50 -5.88
CA VAL A 96 4.12 8.01 -4.55
C VAL A 96 3.04 8.49 -3.58
N PHE A 97 2.53 7.60 -2.73
CA PHE A 97 1.62 7.97 -1.64
C PHE A 97 2.36 8.74 -0.56
N ASN A 98 1.68 9.74 0.03
CA ASN A 98 2.16 10.47 1.18
C ASN A 98 1.81 9.73 2.49
N PRO A 99 2.65 9.84 3.54
CA PRO A 99 3.98 10.47 3.52
C PRO A 99 4.94 9.65 2.66
N PRO A 100 5.95 10.27 1.99
CA PRO A 100 6.94 9.54 1.19
C PRO A 100 7.66 8.48 2.03
N PRO A 101 8.26 7.44 1.40
CA PRO A 101 8.95 6.40 2.16
C PRO A 101 10.00 7.04 3.05
N ASN A 102 10.02 6.70 4.34
CA ASN A 102 11.07 7.17 5.23
C ASN A 102 12.42 6.73 4.64
N PRO A 103 13.31 7.67 4.23
CA PRO A 103 14.64 7.28 3.79
C PRO A 103 15.30 6.57 4.97
N ALA A 104 15.65 5.29 4.79
CA ALA A 104 16.21 4.45 5.83
C ALA A 104 17.25 5.21 6.68
N GLY A 105 16.89 5.59 7.90
CA GLY A 105 17.77 6.27 8.86
C GLY A 105 17.63 7.78 9.03
N ALA A 106 16.62 8.46 8.47
CA ALA A 106 16.36 9.84 8.90
C ALA A 106 15.78 9.83 10.34
N PRO A 107 16.42 10.47 11.33
CA PRO A 107 15.82 10.63 12.64
C PRO A 107 14.48 11.36 12.49
N LEU A 108 13.48 10.91 13.24
CA LEU A 108 12.23 11.65 13.42
C LEU A 108 12.59 13.10 13.76
N SER A 109 12.33 14.02 12.83
CA SER A 109 12.49 15.44 13.10
C SER A 109 11.45 15.80 14.15
N ASP A 110 11.93 16.10 15.35
CA ASP A 110 11.19 16.59 16.51
C ASP A 110 10.71 18.03 16.29
N SER A 111 10.00 18.26 15.19
CA SER A 111 9.52 19.57 14.79
C SER A 111 8.27 19.39 13.95
N ASP A 112 7.14 19.32 14.64
CA ASP A 112 5.99 20.20 14.37
C ASP A 112 5.11 20.18 15.62
N TRP A 113 5.30 21.20 16.47
CA TRP A 113 4.37 21.61 17.52
C TRP A 113 3.09 22.20 16.91
#